data_AF-A0A2H1WY16-F1
#
_entry.id   AF-A0A2H1WY16-F1
#
_cell.length_a   1.000
_cell.length_b   1.000
_cell.length_c   1.000
_cell.angle_alpha   90.00
_cell.angle_beta   90.00
_cell.angle_gamma   90.00
#
_symmetry.space_group_name_H-M   'P 1'
#
loop_
_entity.id
_entity.type
_entity.pdbx_description
1 polymer ?
#
loop_
_entity_poly.entity_id
_entity_poly.type
_entity_poly.pdbx_seq_one_letter_code
_entity_poly.pdbx_strand_id
1 'polypeptide(L)'
;KCAGAHGSFEKGSGLGATFARTLPPAYKASKSVVALLKAFGWSKFAIVAGDDLTAAAQQLDAIKELAQSNGMVITAEHRFADYIPRLISDMERIVDQTYHKTRSSQKF
;
A
#
# COMPACT_ATOMS: atom_id res chain seq x y z
N LYS A 1 15.98 -13.74 -35.90
CA LYS A 1 16.40 -12.40 -35.42
C LYS A 1 15.37 -11.94 -34.40
N CYS A 2 15.64 -12.15 -33.11
CA CYS A 2 14.74 -11.71 -32.04
C CYS A 2 15.14 -10.29 -31.63
N ALA A 3 14.21 -9.35 -31.71
CA ALA A 3 14.43 -7.97 -31.34
C ALA A 3 14.55 -7.87 -29.80
N GLY A 4 15.68 -7.32 -29.33
CA GLY A 4 15.91 -7.04 -27.92
C GLY A 4 14.97 -5.95 -27.42
N ALA A 5 14.30 -6.22 -26.30
CA ALA A 5 13.53 -5.22 -25.58
C ALA A 5 14.51 -4.33 -24.78
N HIS A 6 14.86 -3.18 -25.33
CA HIS A 6 15.42 -2.07 -24.57
C HIS A 6 14.31 -1.47 -23.70
N GLY A 7 14.11 -2.04 -22.51
CA GLY A 7 13.42 -1.38 -21.41
C GLY A 7 14.47 -0.85 -20.44
N SER A 8 14.55 0.47 -20.28
CA SER A 8 15.34 1.10 -19.23
C SER A 8 14.80 0.65 -17.87
N PHE A 9 15.50 -0.30 -17.24
CA PHE A 9 15.23 -0.73 -15.88
C PHE A 9 15.65 0.38 -14.92
N GLU A 10 14.70 1.21 -14.50
CA GLU A 10 14.88 2.10 -13.36
C GLU A 10 15.03 1.25 -12.08
N LYS A 11 16.27 1.21 -11.60
CA LYS A 11 16.76 0.95 -10.23
C LYS A 11 15.91 0.03 -9.34
N GLY A 12 15.85 -1.25 -9.72
CA GLY A 12 15.58 -2.38 -8.81
C GLY A 12 16.40 -3.57 -9.28
N SER A 13 17.46 -3.92 -8.54
CA SER A 13 18.42 -4.99 -8.90
C SER A 13 17.69 -6.27 -9.34
N GLY A 14 17.77 -6.57 -10.64
CA GLY A 14 16.94 -7.58 -11.28
C GLY A 14 17.36 -8.99 -10.90
N LEU A 15 16.41 -9.78 -10.39
CA LEU A 15 16.46 -11.24 -10.47
C LEU A 15 16.80 -11.59 -11.93
N GLY A 16 17.90 -12.33 -12.15
CA GLY A 16 18.57 -12.44 -13.45
C GLY A 16 17.66 -12.86 -14.61
N ALA A 17 18.17 -12.76 -15.84
CA ALA A 17 17.41 -12.95 -17.09
C ALA A 17 16.63 -14.27 -17.22
N THR A 18 16.91 -15.27 -16.37
CA THR A 18 16.26 -16.58 -16.34
C THR A 18 15.23 -16.74 -15.21
N PHE A 19 15.01 -15.73 -14.38
CA PHE A 19 14.03 -15.81 -13.30
C PHE A 19 12.61 -15.52 -13.81
N ALA A 20 11.70 -16.48 -13.62
CA ALA A 20 10.28 -16.34 -13.86
C ALA A 20 9.50 -16.83 -12.64
N ARG A 21 8.36 -16.18 -12.34
CA ARG A 21 7.44 -16.59 -11.27
C ARG A 21 5.99 -16.54 -11.73
N THR A 22 5.17 -17.44 -11.19
CA THR A 22 3.71 -17.48 -11.40
C THR A 22 2.96 -16.65 -10.38
N LEU A 23 3.55 -16.44 -9.20
CA LEU A 23 3.00 -15.56 -8.18
C LEU A 23 3.10 -14.10 -8.66
N PRO A 24 1.99 -13.34 -8.72
CA PRO A 24 2.05 -11.94 -9.09
C PRO A 24 2.90 -11.15 -8.09
N PRO A 25 3.59 -10.09 -8.54
CA PRO A 25 4.23 -9.14 -7.62
C PRO A 25 3.24 -8.60 -6.59
N ALA A 26 3.70 -8.44 -5.34
CA ALA A 26 2.85 -8.04 -4.22
C ALA A 26 2.07 -6.74 -4.48
N TYR A 27 2.71 -5.76 -5.11
CA TYR A 27 2.11 -4.47 -5.46
C TYR A 27 0.92 -4.55 -6.44
N LYS A 28 0.70 -5.69 -7.13
CA LYS A 28 -0.43 -5.82 -8.08
C LYS A 28 -1.80 -5.75 -7.39
N ALA A 29 -1.88 -6.08 -6.09
CA ALA A 29 -3.12 -5.95 -5.33
C ALA A 29 -3.53 -4.48 -5.09
N SER A 30 -2.58 -3.55 -5.08
CA SER A 30 -2.79 -2.13 -4.72
C SER A 30 -3.80 -1.42 -5.63
N LYS A 31 -3.83 -1.77 -6.93
CA LYS A 31 -4.80 -1.23 -7.89
C LYS A 31 -6.25 -1.56 -7.51
N SER A 32 -6.51 -2.80 -7.09
CA SER A 32 -7.85 -3.26 -6.71
C SER A 32 -8.32 -2.58 -5.43
N VAL A 33 -7.42 -2.36 -4.45
CA VAL A 33 -7.74 -1.66 -3.21
C VAL A 33 -8.18 -0.22 -3.50
N VAL A 34 -7.38 0.54 -4.25
CA VAL A 34 -7.72 1.93 -4.59
C VAL A 34 -9.00 2.02 -5.42
N ALA A 35 -9.21 1.10 -6.37
CA ALA A 35 -10.44 1.04 -7.14
C ALA A 35 -11.68 0.80 -6.27
N LEU A 36 -11.57 -0.07 -5.25
CA LEU A 36 -12.66 -0.33 -4.31
C LEU A 36 -12.97 0.91 -3.47
N LEU A 37 -11.96 1.53 -2.86
CA LEU A 37 -12.14 2.75 -2.07
C LEU A 37 -12.84 3.84 -2.89
N LYS A 38 -12.43 4.00 -4.16
CA LYS A 38 -13.04 4.95 -5.10
C LYS A 38 -14.50 4.60 -5.41
N ALA A 39 -14.81 3.32 -5.66
CA ALA A 39 -16.16 2.87 -5.96
C ALA A 39 -17.15 3.13 -4.81
N PHE A 40 -16.67 3.11 -3.57
CA PHE A 40 -17.45 3.42 -2.37
C PHE A 40 -17.41 4.91 -1.95
N GLY A 41 -16.74 5.77 -2.72
CA GLY A 41 -16.62 7.20 -2.41
C GLY A 41 -15.74 7.51 -1.18
N TRP A 42 -14.90 6.57 -0.75
CA TRP A 42 -13.99 6.78 0.38
C TRP A 42 -12.70 7.46 -0.10
N SER A 43 -12.63 8.78 0.08
CA SER A 43 -11.50 9.60 -0.36
C SER A 43 -10.41 9.80 0.69
N LYS A 44 -10.67 9.42 1.95
CA LYS A 44 -9.74 9.57 3.08
C LYS A 44 -9.61 8.25 3.83
N PHE A 45 -8.38 7.79 4.08
CA PHE A 45 -8.14 6.52 4.79
C PHE A 45 -6.81 6.51 5.54
N ALA A 46 -6.69 5.64 6.55
CA ALA A 46 -5.43 5.33 7.22
C ALA A 46 -4.88 4.01 6.70
N ILE A 47 -3.56 3.83 6.73
CA ILE A 47 -2.90 2.60 6.34
C ILE A 47 -1.96 2.11 7.43
N VAL A 48 -2.01 0.81 7.71
CA VAL A 48 -1.15 0.13 8.67
C VAL A 48 -0.49 -1.03 7.94
N ALA A 49 0.83 -1.10 7.97
CA ALA A 49 1.61 -2.12 7.25
C ALA A 49 2.73 -2.69 8.13
N GLY A 50 3.22 -3.87 7.77
CA GLY A 50 4.47 -4.41 8.32
C GLY A 50 5.67 -3.58 7.86
N ASP A 51 6.82 -3.81 8.49
CA ASP A 51 8.05 -3.08 8.20
C ASP A 51 8.61 -3.26 6.78
N ASP A 52 9.68 -2.50 6.51
CA ASP A 52 10.30 -2.26 5.21
C ASP A 52 10.88 -3.50 4.52
N LEU A 53 11.08 -4.61 5.25
CA LEU A 53 11.67 -5.83 4.69
C LEU A 53 10.62 -6.78 4.08
N THR A 54 9.34 -6.40 4.12
CA THR A 54 8.24 -7.27 3.74
C THR A 54 7.58 -6.88 2.42
N ALA A 55 6.84 -7.82 1.82
CA ALA A 55 5.96 -7.57 0.69
C ALA A 55 4.93 -6.45 0.97
N ALA A 56 4.57 -6.25 2.25
CA ALA A 56 3.65 -5.22 2.69
C ALA A 56 4.20 -3.80 2.45
N ALA A 57 5.52 -3.59 2.56
CA ALA A 57 6.15 -2.31 2.27
C ALA A 57 5.97 -1.91 0.79
N GLN A 58 6.22 -2.85 -0.13
CA GLN A 58 5.99 -2.62 -1.57
C GLN A 58 4.53 -2.34 -1.89
N GLN A 59 3.60 -3.01 -1.19
CA GLN A 59 2.17 -2.76 -1.34
C GLN A 59 1.76 -1.39 -0.83
N LEU A 60 2.28 -0.99 0.34
CA LEU A 60 2.06 0.32 0.96
C LEU A 60 2.52 1.44 0.02
N ASP A 61 3.75 1.36 -0.51
CA ASP A 61 4.28 2.37 -1.42
C ASP A 61 3.44 2.49 -2.69
N ALA A 62 3.04 1.36 -3.29
CA ALA A 62 2.17 1.35 -4.46
C ALA A 62 0.76 1.90 -4.15
N ILE A 63 0.20 1.66 -2.96
CA ILE A 63 -1.08 2.26 -2.54
C ILE A 63 -0.93 3.77 -2.39
N LYS A 64 0.18 4.26 -1.83
CA LYS A 64 0.44 5.70 -1.67
C LYS A 64 0.48 6.42 -3.01
N GLU A 65 1.21 5.88 -3.98
CA GLU A 65 1.31 6.43 -5.33
C GLU A 65 -0.07 6.45 -6.04
N LEU A 66 -0.80 5.33 -5.97
CA LEU A 66 -2.13 5.22 -6.57
C LEU A 66 -3.17 6.13 -5.90
N ALA A 67 -3.09 6.31 -4.58
CA ALA A 67 -3.98 7.21 -3.84
C ALA A 67 -3.74 8.66 -4.24
N GLN A 68 -2.47 9.09 -4.30
CA GLN A 68 -2.10 10.45 -4.72
C GLN A 68 -2.57 10.75 -6.15
N SER A 69 -2.32 9.85 -7.09
CA SER A 69 -2.76 10.00 -8.48
C SER A 69 -4.29 9.99 -8.65
N ASN A 70 -5.04 9.46 -7.68
CA ASN A 70 -6.51 9.49 -7.67
C ASN A 70 -7.11 10.59 -6.78
N GLY A 71 -6.29 11.53 -6.27
CA GLY A 71 -6.77 12.64 -5.44
C GLY A 71 -7.30 12.20 -4.07
N MET A 72 -6.81 11.07 -3.55
CA MET A 72 -7.19 10.53 -2.25
C MET A 72 -6.19 10.95 -1.17
N VAL A 73 -6.64 11.02 0.08
CA VAL A 73 -5.85 11.49 1.22
C VAL A 73 -5.57 10.33 2.18
N ILE A 74 -4.29 10.08 2.42
CA ILE A 74 -3.85 9.17 3.48
C ILE A 74 -3.71 9.97 4.77
N THR A 75 -4.59 9.71 5.73
CA THR A 75 -4.68 10.51 6.97
C THR A 75 -3.70 10.07 8.05
N ALA A 76 -3.22 8.83 7.97
CA ALA A 76 -2.23 8.26 8.86
C ALA A 76 -1.53 7.07 8.19
N GLU A 77 -0.24 6.92 8.45
CA GLU A 77 0.58 5.77 8.06
C GLU A 77 1.24 5.22 9.32
N HIS A 78 1.07 3.93 9.58
CA HIS A 78 1.70 3.24 10.70
C HIS A 78 2.43 1.99 10.22
N ARG A 79 3.61 1.76 10.78
CA ARG A 79 4.43 0.57 10.51
C ARG A 79 4.64 -0.21 11.80
N PHE A 80 4.69 -1.52 11.71
CA PHE A 80 5.00 -2.40 12.84
C PHE A 80 6.03 -3.47 12.44
N ALA A 81 6.94 -3.79 13.35
CA ALA A 81 8.08 -4.69 13.10
C ALA A 81 7.76 -6.18 13.27
N ASP A 82 6.74 -6.54 14.05
CA ASP A 82 6.50 -7.94 14.45
C ASP A 82 5.02 -8.37 14.41
N TYR A 83 4.79 -9.68 14.31
CA TYR A 83 3.49 -10.32 14.14
C TYR A 83 2.37 -9.78 15.07
N ILE A 84 1.27 -9.36 14.43
CA ILE A 84 0.11 -8.61 14.97
C ILE A 84 -0.47 -9.12 16.31
N PRO A 85 -0.52 -10.44 16.64
CA PRO A 85 -1.17 -10.91 17.86
C PRO A 85 -0.57 -10.41 19.17
N ARG A 86 0.70 -10.00 19.20
CA ARG A 86 1.32 -9.40 20.41
C ARG A 86 1.07 -7.89 20.54
N LEU A 87 0.59 -7.25 19.47
CA LEU A 87 0.44 -5.80 19.32
C LEU A 87 -1.03 -5.41 19.09
N ILE A 88 -1.99 -6.27 19.45
CA ILE A 88 -3.41 -6.05 19.18
C ILE A 88 -3.91 -4.76 19.85
N SER A 89 -3.39 -4.45 21.04
CA SER A 89 -3.66 -3.21 21.76
C SER A 89 -3.11 -1.97 21.04
N ASP A 90 -1.99 -2.08 20.33
CA ASP A 90 -1.44 -0.97 19.54
C ASP A 90 -2.28 -0.73 18.27
N MET A 91 -2.79 -1.79 17.66
CA MET A 91 -3.75 -1.70 16.55
C MET A 91 -5.05 -1.04 16.97
N GLU A 92 -5.64 -1.47 18.10
CA GLU A 92 -6.85 -0.85 18.67
C GLU A 92 -6.62 0.64 18.94
N ARG A 93 -5.48 1.00 19.56
CA ARG A 93 -5.12 2.41 19.79
C ARG A 93 -5.01 3.19 18.48
N ILE A 94 -4.42 2.64 17.44
CA ILE A 94 -4.32 3.31 16.12
C ILE A 94 -5.71 3.53 15.53
N VAL A 95 -6.58 2.52 15.61
CA VAL A 95 -7.97 2.63 15.13
C VAL A 95 -8.70 3.75 15.88
N ASP A 96 -8.61 3.80 17.21
CA ASP A 96 -9.25 4.84 18.02
C ASP A 96 -8.72 6.23 17.68
N GLN A 97 -7.40 6.38 17.57
CA GLN A 97 -6.76 7.66 17.24
C GLN A 97 -7.13 8.16 15.84
N THR A 98 -7.30 7.25 14.88
CA THR A 98 -7.59 7.60 13.48
C THR A 98 -9.08 7.71 13.18
N TYR A 99 -9.95 7.19 14.05
CA TYR A 99 -11.41 7.19 13.90
C TYR A 99 -11.98 8.59 13.66
N HIS A 100 -11.64 9.55 14.51
CA HIS A 100 -12.16 10.91 14.39
C HIS A 100 -11.65 11.58 13.11
N LYS A 101 -10.38 11.37 12.72
CA LYS A 101 -9.82 11.99 11.51
C LYS A 101 -10.44 11.48 10.21
N THR A 102 -10.88 10.23 10.18
CA THR A 102 -11.44 9.59 8.99
C THR A 102 -12.96 9.69 8.89
N ARG A 103 -13.67 9.83 10.03
CA ARG A 103 -15.15 9.80 10.07
C ARG A 103 -15.82 11.05 10.62
N SER A 104 -15.09 12.00 11.21
CA SER A 104 -15.69 13.29 11.53
C SER A 104 -15.80 14.12 10.25
N SER A 105 -17.00 14.10 9.68
CA SER A 105 -17.44 15.20 8.83
C SER A 105 -17.38 16.45 9.70
N GLN A 106 -16.44 17.34 9.41
CA GLN A 106 -16.45 18.71 9.92
C GLN A 106 -17.77 19.31 9.43
N LYS A 107 -18.80 19.29 10.29
CA LYS A 107 -20.01 20.05 10.06
C LYS A 107 -19.64 21.51 10.30
N PHE A 108 -20.02 22.33 9.32
CA PHE A 108 -19.78 23.76 9.18
C PHE A 108 -19.95 24.55 10.47
#